data_AF-A0A2D6X0B7-F1
#
_entry.id   AF-A0A2D6X0B7-F1
#
_cell.length_a   1.000
_cell.length_b   1.000
_cell.length_c   1.000
_cell.angle_alpha   90.00
_cell.angle_beta   90.00
_cell.angle_gamma   90.00
#
_symmetry.space_group_name_H-M   'P 1'
#
loop_
_entity.id
_entity.type
_entity.pdbx_description
1 polymer ?
#
loop_
_entity_poly.entity_id
_entity_poly.type
_entity_poly.pdbx_seq_one_letter_code
_entity_poly.pdbx_strand_id
1 'polypeptide(L)'
;MKKIPPKKAKVTKRRKNHYFTQVHEDAIVRYAITTCKKERTDLYIKWIQPAFNEMVDKIVFTYKFTNLPNIDYLRDECKIWLMTILDKYDQSKGSKAFSYFSVITKNWFIHKVKKQQKRQRREIDYDNIAKKYEEQYLSTDESYLTEREEEEFWKSFYSELESWDMSQMKENDLRVYKAINILFESKEDIEIFNKKAIYLYLREITGLNTKQIVNSLKKFRKKYSAFKANWESGDL
;
A
#
# COMPACT_ATOMS: atom_id res chain seq x y z
N MET A 1 -28.35 52.30 15.59
CA MET A 1 -28.19 51.11 14.73
C MET A 1 -28.13 49.86 15.60
N LYS A 2 -29.16 48.99 15.56
CA LYS A 2 -29.18 47.73 16.34
C LYS A 2 -28.35 46.67 15.59
N LYS A 3 -27.26 46.18 16.21
CA LYS A 3 -26.44 45.09 15.65
C LYS A 3 -27.24 43.78 15.71
N ILE A 4 -27.43 43.16 14.55
CA ILE A 4 -28.08 41.85 14.41
C ILE A 4 -27.09 40.77 14.88
N PRO A 5 -27.46 39.87 15.80
CA PRO A 5 -26.56 38.81 16.25
C PRO A 5 -26.32 37.77 15.14
N PRO A 6 -25.13 37.16 15.06
CA PRO A 6 -24.81 36.22 14.00
C PRO A 6 -25.67 34.96 14.11
N LYS A 7 -26.25 34.52 12.99
CA LYS A 7 -26.98 33.25 12.89
C LYS A 7 -26.03 32.10 13.22
N LYS A 8 -26.25 31.41 14.34
CA LYS A 8 -25.54 30.18 14.68
C LYS A 8 -25.79 29.13 13.59
N ALA A 9 -24.74 28.68 12.92
CA ALA A 9 -24.81 27.59 11.96
C ALA A 9 -25.40 26.35 12.65
N LYS A 10 -26.46 25.78 12.07
CA LYS A 10 -27.04 24.52 12.56
C LYS A 10 -26.01 23.41 12.35
N VAL A 11 -25.37 22.96 13.42
CA VAL A 11 -24.55 21.74 13.41
C VAL A 11 -25.50 20.59 13.11
N THR A 12 -25.48 20.09 11.88
CA THR A 12 -26.17 18.84 11.53
C THR A 12 -25.57 17.73 12.37
N LYS A 13 -26.37 17.20 13.32
CA LYS A 13 -26.01 15.99 14.07
C LYS A 13 -25.64 14.91 13.04
N ARG A 14 -24.36 14.52 13.00
CA ARG A 14 -23.92 13.35 12.24
C ARG A 14 -24.80 12.18 12.68
N ARG A 15 -25.54 11.58 11.74
CA ARG A 15 -26.23 10.32 12.01
C ARG A 15 -25.17 9.35 12.53
N LYS A 16 -25.40 8.79 13.73
CA LYS A 16 -24.54 7.73 14.27
C LYS A 16 -24.75 6.53 13.35
N ASN A 17 -23.95 6.42 12.30
CA ASN A 17 -23.89 5.25 11.45
C ASN A 17 -23.22 4.15 12.27
N HIS A 18 -24.00 3.50 13.13
CA HIS A 18 -23.53 2.35 13.89
C HIS A 18 -23.49 1.13 12.97
N TYR A 19 -22.49 1.18 12.12
CA TYR A 19 -22.02 0.07 11.33
C TYR A 19 -21.36 -0.95 12.27
N PHE A 20 -21.82 -2.20 12.24
CA PHE A 20 -21.41 -3.26 13.18
C PHE A 20 -21.60 -2.88 14.66
N THR A 21 -22.83 -3.00 15.14
CA THR A 21 -23.20 -2.92 16.56
C THR A 21 -23.06 -4.26 17.28
N GLN A 22 -23.26 -4.25 18.60
CA GLN A 22 -23.31 -5.44 19.44
C GLN A 22 -24.26 -6.52 18.90
N VAL A 23 -25.40 -6.14 18.29
CA VAL A 23 -26.34 -7.13 17.72
C VAL A 23 -25.73 -7.96 16.58
N HIS A 24 -24.77 -7.41 15.84
CA HIS A 24 -24.07 -8.12 14.77
C HIS A 24 -23.02 -9.07 15.36
N GLU A 25 -22.33 -8.63 16.41
CA GLU A 25 -21.38 -9.47 17.14
C GLU A 25 -22.09 -10.67 17.78
N ASP A 26 -23.22 -10.43 18.44
CA ASP A 26 -24.05 -11.49 19.03
C ASP A 26 -24.60 -12.43 17.94
N ALA A 27 -24.99 -11.91 16.78
CA ALA A 27 -25.46 -12.73 15.66
C ALA A 27 -24.36 -13.65 15.13
N ILE A 28 -23.12 -13.17 15.02
CA ILE A 28 -21.96 -13.96 14.58
C ILE A 28 -21.63 -15.06 15.61
N VAL A 29 -21.66 -14.73 16.90
CA VAL A 29 -21.42 -15.70 17.98
C VAL A 29 -22.49 -16.78 17.97
N ARG A 30 -23.78 -16.40 17.86
CA ARG A 30 -24.89 -17.36 17.75
C ARG A 30 -24.75 -18.22 16.50
N TYR A 31 -24.39 -17.62 15.36
CA TYR A 31 -24.19 -18.36 14.11
C TYR A 31 -23.14 -19.47 14.27
N ALA A 32 -22.02 -19.17 14.96
CA ALA A 32 -20.94 -20.13 15.20
C ALA A 32 -21.36 -21.28 16.14
N ILE A 33 -22.19 -21.02 17.15
CA ILE A 33 -22.59 -22.00 18.16
C ILE A 33 -23.80 -22.85 17.71
N THR A 34 -24.76 -22.24 17.01
CA THR A 34 -26.02 -22.88 16.65
C THR A 34 -25.80 -24.01 15.63
N THR A 35 -26.41 -25.17 15.86
CA THR A 35 -26.40 -26.32 14.94
C THR A 35 -27.62 -26.33 13.99
N CYS A 36 -28.64 -25.54 14.27
CA CYS A 36 -29.85 -25.43 13.46
C CYS A 36 -29.60 -24.65 12.15
N LYS A 37 -29.75 -25.32 11.01
CA LYS A 37 -29.56 -24.72 9.67
C LYS A 37 -30.52 -23.55 9.39
N LYS A 38 -31.76 -23.65 9.86
CA LYS A 38 -32.78 -22.61 9.66
C LYS A 38 -32.40 -21.33 10.40
N GLU A 39 -31.99 -21.46 11.65
CA GLU A 39 -31.55 -20.33 12.47
C GLU A 39 -30.25 -19.70 11.93
N ARG A 40 -29.27 -20.52 11.50
CA ARG A 40 -28.07 -20.01 10.81
C ARG A 40 -28.41 -19.16 9.59
N THR A 41 -29.33 -19.64 8.76
CA THR A 41 -29.79 -18.94 7.56
C THR A 41 -30.43 -17.60 7.92
N ASP A 42 -31.30 -17.59 8.92
CA ASP A 42 -31.97 -16.38 9.41
C ASP A 42 -30.98 -15.35 9.97
N LEU A 43 -30.03 -15.79 10.80
CA LEU A 43 -28.98 -14.92 11.34
C LEU A 43 -28.12 -14.32 10.23
N TYR A 44 -27.76 -15.15 9.24
CA TYR A 44 -26.92 -14.71 8.13
C TYR A 44 -27.63 -13.65 7.27
N ILE A 45 -28.84 -13.94 6.79
CA ILE A 45 -29.56 -13.05 5.88
C ILE A 45 -29.93 -11.73 6.56
N LYS A 46 -30.44 -11.78 7.81
CA LYS A 46 -30.97 -10.59 8.48
C LYS A 46 -29.88 -9.68 9.03
N TRP A 47 -28.80 -10.25 9.57
CA TRP A 47 -27.84 -9.48 10.37
C TRP A 47 -26.43 -9.52 9.79
N ILE A 48 -25.91 -10.70 9.44
CA ILE A 48 -24.48 -10.85 9.13
C ILE A 48 -24.16 -10.38 7.71
N GLN A 49 -24.94 -10.84 6.72
CA GLN A 49 -24.70 -10.56 5.30
C GLN A 49 -24.75 -9.06 4.98
N PRO A 50 -25.77 -8.28 5.41
CA PRO A 50 -25.81 -6.84 5.14
C PRO A 50 -24.59 -6.12 5.74
N ALA A 51 -24.20 -6.51 6.95
CA ALA A 51 -23.05 -5.93 7.64
C ALA A 51 -21.73 -6.27 6.93
N PHE A 52 -21.54 -7.53 6.51
CA PHE A 52 -20.36 -7.97 5.77
C PHE A 52 -20.25 -7.27 4.41
N ASN A 53 -21.37 -7.08 3.71
CA ASN A 53 -21.40 -6.34 2.44
C ASN A 53 -20.88 -4.91 2.62
N GLU A 54 -21.43 -4.18 3.58
CA GLU A 54 -20.95 -2.84 3.91
C GLU A 54 -19.46 -2.83 4.34
N MET A 55 -18.99 -3.89 5.02
CA MET A 55 -17.59 -4.04 5.42
C MET A 55 -16.64 -4.08 4.25
N VAL A 56 -16.93 -5.00 3.33
CA VAL A 56 -16.11 -5.25 2.17
C VAL A 56 -16.04 -3.96 1.36
N ASP A 57 -17.17 -3.30 1.16
CA ASP A 57 -17.25 -2.05 0.41
C ASP A 57 -16.41 -0.96 1.06
N LYS A 58 -16.59 -0.73 2.37
CA LYS A 58 -15.79 0.28 3.09
C LYS A 58 -14.30 -0.01 3.05
N ILE A 59 -13.88 -1.26 3.17
CA ILE A 59 -12.46 -1.66 3.07
C ILE A 59 -11.93 -1.40 1.66
N VAL A 60 -12.70 -1.77 0.62
CA VAL A 60 -12.32 -1.53 -0.77
C VAL A 60 -12.11 -0.05 -1.05
N PHE A 61 -13.04 0.81 -0.62
CA PHE A 61 -12.92 2.26 -0.80
C PHE A 61 -11.80 2.86 0.05
N THR A 62 -11.70 2.50 1.33
CA THR A 62 -10.71 3.08 2.26
C THR A 62 -9.27 2.79 1.82
N TYR A 63 -9.00 1.57 1.36
CA TYR A 63 -7.68 1.14 0.92
C TYR A 63 -7.44 1.32 -0.59
N LYS A 64 -8.37 1.97 -1.29
CA LYS A 64 -8.29 2.25 -2.74
C LYS A 64 -8.08 0.98 -3.59
N PHE A 65 -8.71 -0.13 -3.21
CA PHE A 65 -8.72 -1.35 -4.02
C PHE A 65 -9.60 -1.22 -5.28
N THR A 66 -10.34 -0.13 -5.42
CA THR A 66 -11.14 0.23 -6.62
C THR A 66 -10.33 0.28 -7.91
N ASN A 67 -9.02 0.53 -7.81
CA ASN A 67 -8.14 0.63 -8.98
C ASN A 67 -7.71 -0.75 -9.53
N LEU A 68 -8.14 -1.85 -8.90
CA LEU A 68 -7.87 -3.19 -9.39
C LEU A 68 -8.85 -3.56 -10.50
N PRO A 69 -8.39 -4.12 -11.63
CA PRO A 69 -9.29 -4.65 -12.63
C PRO A 69 -10.09 -5.82 -12.02
N ASN A 70 -11.37 -5.92 -12.36
CA ASN A 70 -12.33 -6.89 -11.81
C ASN A 70 -12.64 -6.74 -10.31
N ILE A 71 -12.56 -5.53 -9.76
CA ILE A 71 -12.85 -5.29 -8.34
C ILE A 71 -14.26 -5.75 -7.91
N ASP A 72 -15.27 -5.62 -8.76
CA ASP A 72 -16.64 -6.04 -8.44
C ASP A 72 -16.73 -7.56 -8.25
N TYR A 73 -16.07 -8.33 -9.11
CA TYR A 73 -15.96 -9.78 -8.94
C TYR A 73 -15.21 -10.15 -7.65
N LEU A 74 -14.11 -9.45 -7.35
CA LEU A 74 -13.34 -9.69 -6.12
C LEU A 74 -14.14 -9.35 -4.85
N ARG A 75 -15.01 -8.34 -4.91
CA ARG A 75 -15.93 -8.01 -3.80
C ARG A 75 -16.89 -9.16 -3.55
N ASP A 76 -17.50 -9.70 -4.60
CA ASP A 76 -18.46 -10.80 -4.47
C ASP A 76 -17.80 -12.10 -4.04
N GLU A 77 -16.61 -12.40 -4.58
CA GLU A 77 -15.80 -13.53 -4.13
C GLU A 77 -15.41 -13.39 -2.64
N CYS A 78 -15.05 -12.19 -2.18
CA CYS A 78 -14.72 -11.95 -0.78
C CYS A 78 -15.92 -12.19 0.15
N LYS A 79 -17.14 -11.75 -0.25
CA LYS A 79 -18.37 -11.99 0.52
C LYS A 79 -18.67 -13.47 0.65
N ILE A 80 -18.55 -14.23 -0.44
CA ILE A 80 -18.73 -15.70 -0.42
C ILE A 80 -17.67 -16.34 0.47
N TRP A 81 -16.41 -15.93 0.35
CA TRP A 81 -15.32 -16.44 1.16
C TRP A 81 -15.55 -16.20 2.67
N LEU A 82 -16.04 -15.02 3.05
CA LEU A 82 -16.39 -14.69 4.43
C LEU A 82 -17.44 -15.65 5.01
N MET A 83 -18.41 -16.10 4.20
CA MET A 83 -19.37 -17.13 4.60
C MET A 83 -18.69 -18.44 5.00
N THR A 84 -17.63 -18.85 4.30
CA THR A 84 -16.94 -20.12 4.55
C THR A 84 -16.10 -20.14 5.83
N ILE A 85 -15.73 -18.96 6.34
CA ILE A 85 -14.87 -18.82 7.51
C ILE A 85 -15.61 -18.31 8.75
N LEU A 86 -16.92 -18.08 8.63
CA LEU A 86 -17.77 -17.60 9.72
C LEU A 86 -17.74 -18.55 10.93
N ASP A 87 -17.78 -19.86 10.68
CA ASP A 87 -17.71 -20.91 11.70
C ASP A 87 -16.34 -21.00 12.41
N LYS A 88 -15.31 -20.30 11.90
CA LYS A 88 -13.97 -20.28 12.50
C LYS A 88 -13.78 -19.18 13.54
N TYR A 89 -14.75 -18.29 13.66
CA TYR A 89 -14.70 -17.21 14.65
C TYR A 89 -14.96 -17.75 16.05
N ASP A 90 -14.13 -17.30 17.00
CA ASP A 90 -14.16 -17.73 18.38
C ASP A 90 -14.01 -16.50 19.29
N GLN A 91 -15.05 -16.22 20.07
CA GLN A 91 -15.10 -15.08 20.99
C GLN A 91 -14.14 -15.25 22.18
N SER A 92 -13.78 -16.49 22.55
CA SER A 92 -12.88 -16.75 23.69
C SER A 92 -11.47 -16.20 23.47
N LYS A 93 -11.08 -15.99 22.21
CA LYS A 93 -9.77 -15.42 21.82
C LYS A 93 -9.66 -13.90 22.07
N GLY A 94 -10.71 -13.26 22.60
CA GLY A 94 -10.70 -11.88 23.06
C GLY A 94 -10.76 -10.81 21.96
N SER A 95 -10.79 -11.21 20.68
CA SER A 95 -10.95 -10.28 19.56
C SER A 95 -12.42 -10.13 19.19
N LYS A 96 -12.92 -8.89 19.12
CA LYS A 96 -14.27 -8.60 18.59
C LYS A 96 -14.41 -9.10 17.16
N ALA A 97 -15.59 -9.61 16.82
CA ALA A 97 -15.88 -10.18 15.49
C ALA A 97 -15.53 -9.19 14.37
N PHE A 98 -15.94 -7.94 14.52
CA PHE A 98 -15.66 -6.91 13.53
C PHE A 98 -14.15 -6.71 13.28
N SER A 99 -13.35 -6.61 14.35
CA SER A 99 -11.91 -6.43 14.24
C SER A 99 -11.26 -7.63 13.55
N TYR A 100 -11.68 -8.85 13.92
CA TYR A 100 -11.21 -10.08 13.31
C TYR A 100 -11.51 -10.12 11.81
N PHE A 101 -12.79 -9.96 11.44
CA PHE A 101 -13.24 -10.04 10.05
C PHE A 101 -12.68 -8.89 9.18
N SER A 102 -12.56 -7.68 9.73
CA SER A 102 -11.95 -6.55 9.00
C SER A 102 -10.48 -6.79 8.65
N VAL A 103 -9.70 -7.33 9.60
CA VAL A 103 -8.27 -7.61 9.40
C VAL A 103 -8.08 -8.68 8.33
N ILE A 104 -8.84 -9.76 8.40
CA ILE A 104 -8.69 -10.87 7.43
C ILE A 104 -9.25 -10.50 6.06
N THR A 105 -10.34 -9.71 5.97
CA THR A 105 -10.84 -9.17 4.70
C THR A 105 -9.79 -8.32 4.01
N LYS A 106 -9.16 -7.38 4.74
CA LYS A 106 -8.05 -6.57 4.20
C LYS A 106 -6.91 -7.46 3.71
N ASN A 107 -6.48 -8.43 4.52
CA ASN A 107 -5.39 -9.33 4.15
C ASN A 107 -5.74 -10.17 2.91
N TRP A 108 -6.99 -10.61 2.78
CA TRP A 108 -7.49 -11.34 1.63
C TRP A 108 -7.31 -10.54 0.33
N PHE A 109 -7.72 -9.27 0.32
CA PHE A 109 -7.50 -8.39 -0.84
C PHE A 109 -6.01 -8.19 -1.13
N ILE A 110 -5.18 -7.95 -0.11
CA ILE A 110 -3.73 -7.83 -0.27
C ILE A 110 -3.14 -9.09 -0.93
N HIS A 111 -3.61 -10.28 -0.55
CA HIS A 111 -3.18 -11.54 -1.17
C HIS A 111 -3.61 -11.66 -2.62
N LYS A 112 -4.84 -11.25 -2.96
CA LYS A 112 -5.33 -11.23 -4.35
C LYS A 112 -4.50 -10.30 -5.22
N VAL A 113 -4.23 -9.08 -4.76
CA VAL A 113 -3.35 -8.13 -5.45
C VAL A 113 -1.97 -8.71 -5.68
N LYS A 114 -1.34 -9.29 -4.64
CA LYS A 114 -0.01 -9.90 -4.78
C LYS A 114 0.00 -11.08 -5.75
N LYS A 115 -1.04 -11.93 -5.73
CA LYS A 115 -1.17 -13.06 -6.66
C LYS A 115 -1.33 -12.56 -8.09
N GLN A 116 -2.13 -11.52 -8.29
CA GLN A 116 -2.33 -10.89 -9.59
C GLN A 116 -1.05 -10.23 -10.11
N GLN A 117 -0.34 -9.45 -9.29
CA GLN A 117 0.97 -8.89 -9.66
C GLN A 117 1.98 -9.98 -10.02
N LYS A 118 2.02 -11.09 -9.26
CA LYS A 118 2.87 -12.25 -9.58
C LYS A 118 2.44 -12.96 -10.85
N ARG A 119 1.14 -12.94 -11.19
CA ARG A 119 0.61 -13.47 -12.45
C ARG A 119 1.00 -12.57 -13.61
N GLN A 120 0.76 -11.26 -13.53
CA GLN A 120 1.16 -10.28 -14.54
C GLN A 120 2.67 -10.30 -14.83
N ARG A 121 3.52 -10.45 -13.80
CA ARG A 121 4.98 -10.61 -14.00
C ARG A 121 5.36 -11.89 -14.76
N ARG A 122 4.54 -12.94 -14.69
CA ARG A 122 4.81 -14.24 -15.34
C ARG A 122 4.14 -14.36 -16.70
N GLU A 123 3.00 -13.70 -16.89
CA GLU A 123 2.21 -13.65 -18.11
C GLU A 123 2.51 -12.39 -18.92
N ILE A 124 3.74 -11.85 -18.84
CA ILE A 124 4.20 -10.87 -19.82
C ILE A 124 4.24 -11.62 -21.15
N ASP A 125 3.12 -11.53 -21.86
CA ASP A 125 2.93 -11.94 -23.23
C ASP A 125 3.91 -11.15 -24.09
N TYR A 126 4.64 -11.81 -24.98
CA TYR A 126 5.64 -11.16 -25.84
C TYR A 126 5.01 -10.01 -26.66
N ASP A 127 3.69 -10.08 -26.94
CA ASP A 127 2.91 -9.04 -27.61
C ASP A 127 2.60 -7.81 -26.73
N ASN A 128 2.57 -7.95 -25.39
CA ASN A 128 2.31 -6.82 -24.48
C ASN A 128 3.56 -6.02 -24.11
N ILE A 129 4.77 -6.53 -24.41
CA ILE A 129 5.99 -5.74 -24.32
C ILE A 129 5.91 -4.62 -25.36
N ALA A 130 5.55 -4.95 -26.60
CA ALA A 130 5.39 -3.98 -27.68
C ALA A 130 4.31 -2.93 -27.36
N LYS A 131 3.14 -3.36 -26.86
CA LYS A 131 2.06 -2.44 -26.49
C LYS A 131 2.37 -1.54 -25.30
N LYS A 132 3.13 -1.99 -24.30
CA LYS A 132 3.51 -1.15 -23.16
C LYS A 132 4.57 -0.12 -23.55
N TYR A 133 5.50 -0.49 -24.45
CA TYR A 133 6.41 0.46 -25.08
C TYR A 133 5.62 1.45 -25.94
N GLU A 134 4.72 0.99 -26.81
CA GLU A 134 3.85 1.86 -27.62
C GLU A 134 2.95 2.75 -26.77
N GLU A 135 2.30 2.26 -25.71
CA GLU A 135 1.48 3.05 -24.79
C GLU A 135 2.30 4.04 -23.95
N GLN A 136 3.56 3.71 -23.58
CA GLN A 136 4.49 4.69 -23.00
C GLN A 136 4.89 5.77 -24.01
N TYR A 137 5.01 5.44 -25.30
CA TYR A 137 5.32 6.42 -26.36
C TYR A 137 4.07 7.16 -26.90
N LEU A 138 2.86 6.63 -26.70
CA LEU A 138 1.58 7.18 -27.17
C LEU A 138 0.81 7.95 -26.08
N SER A 139 1.08 7.71 -24.81
CA SER A 139 0.58 8.53 -23.70
C SER A 139 1.35 9.84 -23.62
N THR A 140 1.08 10.73 -24.58
CA THR A 140 1.58 12.11 -24.62
C THR A 140 0.85 12.98 -23.58
N ASP A 141 1.10 12.68 -22.30
CA ASP A 141 0.88 13.60 -21.18
C ASP A 141 2.20 13.88 -20.43
N GLU A 142 3.35 13.45 -20.94
CA GLU A 142 4.66 13.96 -20.52
C GLU A 142 5.03 15.13 -21.44
N SER A 143 4.94 16.34 -20.91
CA SER A 143 5.40 17.54 -21.61
C SER A 143 6.92 17.47 -21.74
N TYR A 144 7.50 18.05 -22.82
CA TYR A 144 8.94 18.32 -22.92
C TYR A 144 9.52 18.95 -21.63
N LEU A 145 8.71 19.73 -20.92
CA LEU A 145 9.07 20.31 -19.62
C LEU A 145 9.28 19.24 -18.53
N THR A 146 8.44 18.21 -18.49
CA THR A 146 8.53 17.12 -17.51
C THR A 146 9.76 16.25 -17.78
N GLU A 147 10.02 15.88 -19.03
CA GLU A 147 11.23 15.12 -19.41
C GLU A 147 12.50 15.90 -19.06
N ARG A 148 12.52 17.19 -19.38
CA ARG A 148 13.65 18.08 -19.07
C ARG A 148 13.87 18.25 -17.56
N GLU A 149 12.80 18.45 -16.79
CA GLU A 149 12.88 18.55 -15.32
C GLU A 149 13.44 17.27 -14.71
N GLU A 150 13.05 16.10 -15.22
CA GLU A 150 13.60 14.81 -14.79
C GLU A 150 15.08 14.67 -15.14
N GLU A 151 15.49 15.02 -16.36
CA GLU A 151 16.89 14.99 -16.77
C GLU A 151 17.76 15.92 -15.92
N GLU A 152 17.31 17.17 -15.71
CA GLU A 152 18.01 18.16 -14.89
C GLU A 152 18.12 17.69 -13.43
N PHE A 153 17.06 17.08 -12.89
CA PHE A 153 17.07 16.49 -11.55
C PHE A 153 18.11 15.39 -11.44
N TRP A 154 18.11 14.41 -12.36
CA TRP A 154 19.02 13.28 -12.31
C TRP A 154 20.47 13.73 -12.46
N LYS A 155 20.75 14.65 -13.39
CA LYS A 155 22.10 15.21 -13.57
C LYS A 155 22.61 15.90 -12.30
N SER A 156 21.76 16.72 -11.67
CA SER A 156 22.09 17.41 -10.42
C SER A 156 22.28 16.42 -9.27
N PHE A 157 21.45 15.39 -9.20
CA PHE A 157 21.54 14.36 -8.18
C PHE A 157 22.82 13.53 -8.31
N TYR A 158 23.23 13.13 -9.51
CA TYR A 158 24.50 12.41 -9.72
C TYR A 158 25.71 13.27 -9.33
N SER A 159 25.70 14.57 -9.67
CA SER A 159 26.77 15.49 -9.24
C SER A 159 26.84 15.63 -7.72
N GLU A 160 25.69 15.74 -7.05
CA GLU A 160 25.63 15.76 -5.58
C GLU A 160 26.08 14.43 -4.97
N LEU A 161 25.77 13.30 -5.62
CA LEU A 161 26.19 12.00 -5.15
C LEU A 161 27.72 11.89 -5.18
N GLU A 162 28.35 12.32 -6.27
CA GLU A 162 29.80 12.37 -6.44
C GLU A 162 30.49 13.38 -5.50
N SER A 163 29.80 14.44 -5.09
CA SER A 163 30.32 15.46 -4.18
C SER A 163 30.57 14.94 -2.76
N TRP A 164 30.00 13.79 -2.40
CA TRP A 164 30.12 13.23 -1.07
C TRP A 164 31.52 12.69 -0.79
N ASP A 165 32.29 13.47 -0.01
CA ASP A 165 33.66 13.13 0.37
C ASP A 165 33.78 11.74 1.03
N MET A 166 34.43 10.83 0.30
CA MET A 166 34.70 9.45 0.72
C MET A 166 35.73 9.37 1.86
N SER A 167 36.63 10.36 1.99
CA SER A 167 37.71 10.34 2.98
C SER A 167 37.21 10.46 4.42
N GLN A 168 36.05 11.11 4.61
CA GLN A 168 35.39 11.27 5.91
C GLN A 168 34.48 10.09 6.28
N MET A 169 34.31 9.11 5.38
CA MET A 169 33.41 7.98 5.61
C MET A 169 34.10 6.87 6.40
N LYS A 170 33.40 6.32 7.38
CA LYS A 170 33.84 5.08 8.04
C LYS A 170 33.74 3.92 7.07
N GLU A 171 34.55 2.88 7.27
CA GLU A 171 34.61 1.68 6.40
C GLU A 171 33.23 1.14 5.99
N ASN A 172 32.30 0.99 6.94
CA ASN A 172 30.95 0.50 6.64
C ASN A 172 30.13 1.51 5.81
N ASP A 173 30.26 2.80 6.10
CA ASP A 173 29.56 3.84 5.34
C ASP A 173 30.10 3.89 3.91
N LEU A 174 31.42 3.78 3.73
CA LEU A 174 32.09 3.75 2.42
C LEU A 174 31.64 2.55 1.58
N ARG A 175 31.55 1.36 2.17
CA ARG A 175 31.02 0.17 1.47
C ARG A 175 29.58 0.37 1.02
N VAL A 176 28.73 0.91 1.89
CA VAL A 176 27.32 1.18 1.54
C VAL A 176 27.22 2.26 0.48
N TYR A 177 28.04 3.31 0.54
CA TYR A 177 28.12 4.33 -0.50
C TYR A 177 28.47 3.74 -1.87
N LYS A 178 29.55 2.96 -1.96
CA LYS A 178 29.94 2.28 -3.20
C LYS A 178 28.83 1.36 -3.74
N ALA A 179 28.15 0.64 -2.85
CA ALA A 179 27.03 -0.21 -3.26
C ALA A 179 25.82 0.58 -3.76
N ILE A 180 25.58 1.78 -3.22
CA ILE A 180 24.55 2.69 -3.75
C ILE A 180 24.93 3.13 -5.17
N ASN A 181 26.18 3.50 -5.43
CA ASN A 181 26.64 3.94 -6.76
C ASN A 181 26.46 2.83 -7.79
N ILE A 182 26.93 1.61 -7.46
CA ILE A 182 26.77 0.43 -8.31
C ILE A 182 25.29 0.19 -8.64
N LEU A 183 24.39 0.32 -7.66
CA LEU A 183 22.95 0.15 -7.90
C LEU A 183 22.33 1.24 -8.78
N PHE A 184 22.86 2.46 -8.75
CA PHE A 184 22.38 3.54 -9.59
C PHE A 184 22.96 3.48 -11.00
N GLU A 185 24.19 2.98 -11.16
CA GLU A 185 24.81 2.71 -12.47
C GLU A 185 24.10 1.55 -13.18
N SER A 186 23.78 0.47 -12.46
CA SER A 186 23.04 -0.67 -13.01
C SER A 186 21.52 -0.55 -12.87
N LYS A 187 20.98 0.68 -12.70
CA LYS A 187 19.54 0.87 -12.44
C LYS A 187 18.65 0.25 -13.52
N GLU A 188 19.12 0.21 -14.76
CA GLU A 188 18.38 -0.36 -15.90
C GLU A 188 18.35 -1.90 -15.86
N ASP A 189 19.32 -2.53 -15.21
CA ASP A 189 19.43 -3.99 -15.05
C ASP A 189 18.62 -4.52 -13.85
N ILE A 190 18.06 -3.63 -13.02
CA ILE A 190 17.30 -4.03 -11.83
C ILE A 190 15.89 -4.48 -12.25
N GLU A 191 15.72 -5.79 -12.42
CA GLU A 191 14.41 -6.39 -12.76
C GLU A 191 13.33 -6.19 -11.67
N ILE A 192 13.74 -6.09 -10.40
CA ILE A 192 12.82 -6.05 -9.25
C ILE A 192 13.10 -4.86 -8.32
N PHE A 193 12.40 -3.76 -8.57
CA PHE A 193 12.32 -2.60 -7.67
C PHE A 193 11.42 -2.84 -6.44
N ASN A 194 11.86 -3.73 -5.54
CA ASN A 194 11.22 -3.95 -4.25
C ASN A 194 12.17 -3.53 -3.12
N LYS A 195 11.68 -2.77 -2.14
CA LYS A 195 12.48 -2.36 -0.96
C LYS A 195 13.29 -3.50 -0.35
N LYS A 196 12.69 -4.69 -0.19
CA LYS A 196 13.41 -5.88 0.34
C LYS A 196 14.48 -6.41 -0.61
N ALA A 197 14.23 -6.39 -1.92
CA ALA A 197 15.20 -6.81 -2.94
C ALA A 197 16.39 -5.84 -2.99
N ILE A 198 16.15 -4.53 -2.96
CA ILE A 198 17.21 -3.51 -2.86
C ILE A 198 18.08 -3.72 -1.60
N TYR A 199 17.47 -4.04 -0.45
CA TYR A 199 18.24 -4.40 0.75
C TYR A 199 19.06 -5.68 0.59
N LEU A 200 18.59 -6.65 -0.19
CA LEU A 200 19.34 -7.87 -0.49
C LEU A 200 20.53 -7.56 -1.42
N TYR A 201 20.33 -6.77 -2.48
CA TYR A 201 21.44 -6.36 -3.36
C TYR A 201 22.49 -5.56 -2.60
N LEU A 202 22.10 -4.58 -1.78
CA LEU A 202 23.04 -3.85 -0.92
C LEU A 202 23.80 -4.80 0.02
N ARG A 203 23.14 -5.84 0.53
CA ARG A 203 23.76 -6.83 1.41
C ARG A 203 24.74 -7.72 0.66
N GLU A 204 24.41 -8.14 -0.56
CA GLU A 204 25.27 -8.96 -1.41
C GLU A 204 26.52 -8.18 -1.84
N ILE A 205 26.37 -6.92 -2.24
CA ILE A 205 27.49 -6.07 -2.65
C ILE A 205 28.40 -5.72 -1.47
N THR A 206 27.83 -5.42 -0.29
CA THR A 206 28.64 -4.93 0.86
C THR A 206 29.12 -6.00 1.82
N GLY A 207 28.46 -7.16 1.85
CA GLY A 207 28.68 -8.21 2.86
C GLY A 207 28.23 -7.83 4.28
N LEU A 208 27.56 -6.69 4.47
CA LEU A 208 27.20 -6.17 5.79
C LEU A 208 25.86 -6.73 6.30
N ASN A 209 25.66 -6.72 7.61
CA ASN A 209 24.36 -7.10 8.18
C ASN A 209 23.34 -5.96 8.07
N THR A 210 22.06 -6.30 8.22
CA THR A 210 20.94 -5.36 8.09
C THR A 210 21.07 -4.13 8.98
N LYS A 211 21.58 -4.28 10.21
CA LYS A 211 21.72 -3.16 11.16
C LYS A 211 22.78 -2.17 10.69
N GLN A 212 23.91 -2.66 10.18
CA GLN A 212 24.99 -1.84 9.64
C GLN A 212 24.55 -1.08 8.39
N ILE A 213 23.86 -1.76 7.47
CA ILE A 213 23.31 -1.14 6.24
C ILE A 213 22.29 -0.05 6.60
N VAL A 214 21.33 -0.36 7.48
CA VAL A 214 20.29 0.61 7.88
C VAL A 214 20.89 1.83 8.58
N ASN A 215 21.91 1.65 9.42
CA ASN A 215 22.57 2.77 10.09
C ASN A 215 23.30 3.70 9.10
N SER A 216 23.96 3.13 8.09
CA SER A 216 24.65 3.89 7.04
C SER A 216 23.64 4.61 6.13
N LEU A 217 22.59 3.90 5.69
CA LEU A 217 21.50 4.46 4.87
C LEU A 217 20.76 5.60 5.57
N LYS A 218 20.61 5.58 6.90
CA LYS A 218 20.04 6.70 7.64
C LYS A 218 20.84 7.99 7.48
N LYS A 219 22.17 7.91 7.32
CA LYS A 219 23.04 9.07 7.08
C LYS A 219 22.88 9.58 5.66
N PHE A 220 22.96 8.71 4.66
CA PHE A 220 22.75 9.08 3.26
C PHE A 220 21.35 9.63 2.99
N ARG A 221 20.34 9.11 3.68
CA ARG A 221 18.97 9.66 3.63
C ARG A 221 18.92 11.12 4.08
N LYS A 222 19.69 11.52 5.10
CA LYS A 222 19.74 12.92 5.53
C LYS A 222 20.34 13.81 4.44
N LYS A 223 21.44 13.38 3.81
CA LYS A 223 22.06 14.09 2.69
C LYS A 223 21.09 14.24 1.52
N TYR A 224 20.46 13.14 1.10
CA TYR A 224 19.41 13.18 0.06
C TYR A 224 18.24 14.10 0.42
N SER A 225 17.79 14.10 1.67
CA SER A 225 16.69 14.97 2.09
C SER A 225 17.07 16.45 2.02
N ALA A 226 18.33 16.79 2.30
CA ALA A 226 18.84 18.15 2.16
C ALA A 226 18.94 18.56 0.68
N PHE A 227 19.53 17.71 -0.17
CA PHE A 227 19.56 17.91 -1.62
C PHE A 227 18.16 18.13 -2.20
N LYS A 228 17.20 17.26 -1.84
CA LYS A 228 15.83 17.35 -2.34
C LYS A 228 15.13 18.64 -1.91
N ALA A 229 15.37 19.07 -0.67
CA ALA A 229 14.82 20.33 -0.18
C ALA A 229 15.36 21.53 -0.98
N ASN A 230 16.67 21.55 -1.26
CA ASN A 230 17.31 22.59 -2.06
C ASN A 230 16.84 22.59 -3.52
N TRP A 231 16.62 21.40 -4.10
CA TRP A 231 16.04 21.25 -5.44
C TRP A 231 14.62 21.80 -5.51
N GLU A 232 13.77 21.46 -4.53
CA GLU A 232 12.38 21.93 -4.46
C GLU A 232 12.29 23.44 -4.18
N SER A 233 13.29 24.05 -3.53
CA SER A 233 13.35 25.49 -3.27
C SER A 233 14.03 26.29 -4.38
N GLY A 234 14.73 25.64 -5.32
CA GLY A 234 15.48 26.30 -6.38
C GLY A 234 16.82 26.90 -5.92
N ASP A 235 17.37 26.41 -4.80
CA ASP A 235 18.62 26.89 -4.19
C ASP A 235 19.87 26.11 -4.66
N LEU A 236 19.77 25.33 -5.76
CA LEU A 236 20.84 24.54 -6.38
C LEU A 236 21.45 25.21 -7.62
#